data_AF-A0A016UE51-F1
#
_entry.id   AF-A0A016UE51-F1
#
_cell.length_a   1.000
_cell.length_b   1.000
_cell.length_c   1.000
_cell.angle_alpha   90.00
_cell.angle_beta   90.00
_cell.angle_gamma   90.00
#
_symmetry.space_group_name_H-M   'P 1'
#
loop_
_entity.id
_entity.type
_entity.pdbx_description
1 polymer ?
#
loop_
_entity_poly.entity_id
_entity_poly.type
_entity_poly.pdbx_seq_one_letter_code
_entity_poly.pdbx_strand_id
1 'polypeptide(L)'
;MVAPADVKKHTVASLAVAGLGKTPDKIQNGKDFYKYFFTHHPENRKYFKGAENFTADDVQKSDRFEKQGNALLLSVHILANTYDNEEVFRAFCRDTINRHATRGLDPALWKVLLLFLLFLSSIIVSSQLGQQNKREQE
;
A
#
# COMPACT_ATOMS: atom_id res chain seq x y z
N MET A 1 5.20 -14.39 21.73
CA MET A 1 5.23 -14.00 20.30
C MET A 1 3.85 -14.26 19.71
N VAL A 2 3.39 -13.44 18.78
CA VAL A 2 2.07 -13.60 18.12
C VAL A 2 2.16 -14.74 17.11
N ALA A 3 1.16 -15.63 17.03
CA ALA A 3 1.20 -16.76 16.09
C ALA A 3 1.02 -16.27 14.64
N PRO A 4 1.61 -16.93 13.63
CA PRO A 4 1.46 -16.51 12.23
C PRO A 4 0.01 -16.41 11.76
N ALA A 5 -0.86 -17.30 12.22
CA ALA A 5 -2.28 -17.25 11.93
C ALA A 5 -2.95 -15.98 12.49
N ASP A 6 -2.55 -15.54 13.69
CA ASP A 6 -3.05 -14.29 14.28
C ASP A 6 -2.54 -13.07 13.52
N VAL A 7 -1.28 -13.07 13.08
CA VAL A 7 -0.72 -11.99 12.25
C VAL A 7 -1.49 -11.87 10.94
N LYS A 8 -1.75 -13.00 10.25
CA LYS A 8 -2.60 -13.01 9.05
C LYS A 8 -3.99 -12.45 9.35
N LYS A 9 -4.66 -12.96 10.38
CA LYS A 9 -6.02 -12.55 10.77
C LYS A 9 -6.10 -11.03 10.97
N HIS A 10 -5.20 -10.46 11.78
CA HIS A 10 -5.20 -9.03 12.07
C HIS A 10 -4.80 -8.18 10.86
N THR A 11 -3.81 -8.62 10.09
CA THR A 11 -3.36 -7.89 8.89
C THR A 11 -4.46 -7.88 7.82
N VAL A 12 -5.09 -9.00 7.53
CA VAL A 12 -6.21 -9.09 6.57
C VAL A 12 -7.38 -8.21 7.02
N ALA A 13 -7.73 -8.22 8.32
CA ALA A 13 -8.78 -7.35 8.85
C ALA A 13 -8.45 -5.87 8.63
N SER A 14 -7.20 -5.46 8.84
CA SER A 14 -6.76 -4.07 8.63
C SER A 14 -6.84 -3.63 7.15
N LEU A 15 -6.72 -4.57 6.21
CA LEU A 15 -6.80 -4.29 4.77
C LEU A 15 -8.24 -4.07 4.27
N ALA A 16 -9.27 -4.33 5.09
CA ALA A 16 -10.66 -4.13 4.69
C ALA A 16 -10.97 -2.69 4.24
N VAL A 17 -10.25 -1.71 4.79
CA VAL A 17 -10.38 -0.29 4.41
C VAL A 17 -9.83 0.01 3.01
N ALA A 18 -8.96 -0.84 2.49
CA ALA A 18 -8.29 -0.69 1.19
C ALA A 18 -8.57 -1.91 0.31
N GLY A 19 -9.85 -2.19 0.06
CA GLY A 19 -10.26 -3.36 -0.70
C GLY A 19 -9.76 -3.37 -2.16
N LEU A 20 -9.63 -4.58 -2.71
CA LEU A 20 -9.34 -4.85 -4.12
C LEU A 20 -10.62 -4.81 -4.97
N GLY A 21 -10.49 -4.44 -6.24
CA GLY A 21 -11.61 -4.49 -7.19
C GLY A 21 -11.36 -3.70 -8.46
N LYS A 22 -12.38 -3.67 -9.32
CA LYS A 22 -12.40 -2.90 -10.58
C LYS A 22 -13.36 -1.71 -10.53
N THR A 23 -14.06 -1.51 -9.42
CA THR A 23 -14.94 -0.35 -9.24
C THR A 23 -14.11 0.91 -8.98
N PRO A 24 -14.61 2.11 -9.32
CA PRO A 24 -13.84 3.36 -9.17
C PRO A 24 -13.30 3.58 -7.75
N ASP A 25 -14.06 3.25 -6.71
CA ASP A 25 -13.64 3.36 -5.31
C ASP A 25 -12.45 2.44 -4.98
N LYS A 26 -12.43 1.21 -5.51
CA LYS A 26 -11.35 0.24 -5.25
C LYS A 26 -10.07 0.59 -6.00
N ILE A 27 -10.22 1.08 -7.22
CA ILE A 27 -9.11 1.58 -8.02
C ILE A 27 -8.45 2.79 -7.33
N GLN A 28 -9.26 3.66 -6.72
CA GLN A 28 -8.78 4.86 -6.04
C GLN A 28 -7.86 4.54 -4.86
N ASN A 29 -8.09 3.44 -4.13
CA ASN A 29 -7.22 3.02 -3.01
C ASN A 29 -5.74 2.91 -3.41
N GLY A 30 -5.46 2.31 -4.57
CA GLY A 30 -4.10 2.18 -5.09
C GLY A 30 -3.47 3.51 -5.46
N LYS A 31 -4.25 4.45 -5.98
CA LYS A 31 -3.79 5.81 -6.33
C LYS A 31 -3.54 6.65 -5.09
N ASP A 32 -4.41 6.54 -4.09
CA ASP A 32 -4.28 7.25 -2.81
C ASP A 32 -3.02 6.81 -2.06
N PHE A 33 -2.61 5.54 -2.16
CA PHE A 33 -1.31 5.12 -1.65
C PHE A 33 -0.17 5.91 -2.29
N TYR A 34 -0.13 6.01 -3.63
CA TYR A 34 0.95 6.73 -4.31
C TYR A 34 0.88 8.25 -4.09
N LYS A 35 -0.32 8.83 -3.94
CA LYS A 35 -0.49 10.23 -3.53
C LYS A 35 0.11 10.48 -2.16
N TYR A 36 -0.22 9.64 -1.18
CA TYR A 36 0.34 9.69 0.16
C TYR A 36 1.86 9.52 0.13
N PHE A 37 2.35 8.49 -0.56
CA PHE A 37 3.76 8.15 -0.66
C PHE A 37 4.59 9.26 -1.31
N PHE A 38 4.13 9.84 -2.42
CA PHE A 38 4.87 10.91 -3.11
C PHE A 38 4.84 12.24 -2.35
N THR A 39 3.80 12.46 -1.53
CA THR A 39 3.68 13.67 -0.69
C THR A 39 4.58 13.58 0.55
N HIS A 40 4.62 12.44 1.23
CA HIS A 40 5.32 12.28 2.51
C HIS A 40 6.74 11.71 2.37
N HIS A 41 7.03 11.04 1.26
CA HIS A 41 8.33 10.44 0.95
C HIS A 41 8.83 10.86 -0.44
N PRO A 42 8.94 12.17 -0.72
CA PRO A 42 9.30 12.68 -2.04
C PRO A 42 10.69 12.21 -2.51
N GLU A 43 11.59 11.87 -1.59
CA GLU A 43 12.93 11.34 -1.86
C GLU A 43 12.92 10.00 -2.61
N ASN A 44 11.82 9.24 -2.50
CA ASN A 44 11.67 7.95 -3.15
C ASN A 44 11.18 8.06 -4.60
N ARG A 45 10.73 9.25 -5.04
CA ARG A 45 10.28 9.48 -6.42
C ARG A 45 11.38 9.22 -7.45
N LYS A 46 12.66 9.32 -7.06
CA LYS A 46 13.84 9.02 -7.90
C LYS A 46 13.84 7.60 -8.51
N TYR A 47 13.11 6.66 -7.90
CA TYR A 47 12.97 5.28 -8.39
C TYR A 47 11.86 5.12 -9.45
N PHE A 48 11.05 6.15 -9.67
CA PHE A 48 9.92 6.13 -10.61
C PHE A 48 10.26 6.94 -11.85
N LYS A 49 10.95 6.31 -12.80
CA LYS A 49 11.40 6.96 -14.04
C LYS A 49 10.27 7.68 -14.78
N GLY A 50 10.47 8.95 -15.11
CA GLY A 50 9.48 9.83 -15.75
C GLY A 50 8.42 10.39 -14.80
N ALA A 51 8.50 10.10 -13.50
CA ALA A 51 7.59 10.59 -12.47
C ALA A 51 8.34 11.16 -11.26
N GLU A 52 9.62 11.51 -11.42
CA GLU A 52 10.50 11.98 -10.34
C GLU A 52 9.98 13.26 -9.66
N ASN A 53 9.24 14.08 -10.41
CA ASN A 53 8.69 15.35 -9.93
C ASN A 53 7.17 15.33 -9.76
N PHE A 54 6.52 14.17 -9.86
CA PHE A 54 5.07 14.08 -9.75
C PHE A 54 4.57 14.56 -8.40
N THR A 55 3.49 15.34 -8.45
CA THR A 55 2.65 15.73 -7.31
C THR A 55 1.52 14.72 -7.10
N ALA A 56 0.75 14.88 -6.03
CA ALA A 56 -0.45 14.08 -5.80
C ALA A 56 -1.49 14.23 -6.94
N ASP A 57 -1.60 15.42 -7.54
CA ASP A 57 -2.51 15.68 -8.65
C ASP A 57 -2.07 14.98 -9.94
N ASP A 58 -0.76 14.90 -10.19
CA ASP A 58 -0.21 14.16 -11.33
C ASP A 58 -0.47 12.66 -11.17
N VAL A 59 -0.29 12.12 -9.95
CA VAL A 59 -0.65 10.73 -9.63
C VAL A 59 -2.15 10.49 -9.83
N GLN A 60 -3.00 11.42 -9.41
CA GLN A 60 -4.46 11.31 -9.55
C GLN A 60 -4.90 11.22 -11.02
N LYS A 61 -4.17 11.81 -11.96
CA LYS A 61 -4.51 11.81 -13.39
C LYS A 61 -3.78 10.74 -14.19
N SER A 62 -2.97 9.90 -13.54
CA SER A 62 -2.06 8.96 -14.22
C SER A 62 -2.60 7.53 -14.29
N ASP A 63 -2.84 7.05 -15.52
CA ASP A 63 -3.17 5.64 -15.80
C ASP A 63 -2.05 4.68 -15.35
N ARG A 64 -0.79 5.14 -15.34
CA ARG A 64 0.33 4.36 -14.84
C ARG A 64 0.14 4.03 -13.36
N PHE A 65 -0.20 5.03 -12.55
CA PHE A 65 -0.36 4.86 -11.10
C PHE A 65 -1.68 4.20 -10.74
N GLU A 66 -2.68 4.23 -11.62
CA GLU A 66 -3.84 3.35 -11.52
C GLU A 66 -3.44 1.87 -11.58
N LYS A 67 -2.73 1.48 -12.64
CA LYS A 67 -2.27 0.10 -12.85
C LYS A 67 -1.28 -0.34 -11.77
N GLN A 68 -0.30 0.52 -11.47
CA GLN A 68 0.75 0.24 -10.50
C GLN A 68 0.20 0.22 -9.05
N GLY A 69 -0.78 1.08 -8.73
CA GLY A 69 -1.50 1.11 -7.46
C GLY A 69 -2.22 -0.20 -7.19
N ASN A 70 -3.01 -0.66 -8.17
CA ASN A 70 -3.72 -1.93 -8.06
C ASN A 70 -2.78 -3.13 -7.93
N ALA A 71 -1.68 -3.16 -8.70
CA ALA A 71 -0.69 -4.23 -8.60
C ALA A 71 0.02 -4.28 -7.24
N LEU A 72 0.33 -3.10 -6.67
CA LEU A 72 0.92 -3.01 -5.33
C LEU A 72 -0.07 -3.47 -4.27
N LEU A 73 -1.31 -2.97 -4.30
CA LEU A 73 -2.34 -3.32 -3.33
C LEU A 73 -2.64 -4.82 -3.34
N LEU A 74 -2.69 -5.44 -4.52
CA LEU A 74 -2.79 -6.89 -4.67
C LEU A 74 -1.62 -7.62 -4.02
N SER A 75 -0.39 -7.15 -4.25
CA SER A 75 0.81 -7.77 -3.66
C SER A 75 0.78 -7.74 -2.13
N VAL A 76 0.29 -6.64 -1.53
CA VAL A 76 0.10 -6.53 -0.09
C VAL A 76 -0.96 -7.50 0.43
N HIS A 77 -2.07 -7.66 -0.29
CA HIS A 77 -3.09 -8.65 0.08
C HIS A 77 -2.55 -10.08 -0.01
N ILE A 78 -1.73 -10.40 -1.01
CA ILE A 78 -1.10 -11.72 -1.13
C ILE A 78 -0.16 -11.95 0.06
N LEU A 79 0.70 -10.99 0.41
CA LEU A 79 1.58 -11.08 1.58
C LEU A 79 0.79 -11.35 2.87
N ALA A 80 -0.32 -10.63 3.09
CA ALA A 80 -1.15 -10.82 4.28
C ALA A 80 -1.83 -12.20 4.29
N ASN A 81 -2.40 -12.63 3.17
CA ASN A 81 -3.14 -13.90 3.08
C ASN A 81 -2.26 -15.14 3.10
N THR A 82 -0.98 -15.01 2.76
CA THR A 82 -0.03 -16.13 2.72
C THR A 82 0.87 -16.20 3.94
N TYR A 83 0.78 -15.26 4.88
CA TYR A 83 1.71 -15.16 6.02
C TYR A 83 1.74 -16.41 6.93
N ASP A 84 0.64 -17.14 7.05
CA ASP A 84 0.54 -18.39 7.79
C ASP A 84 1.10 -19.61 7.03
N ASN A 85 1.46 -19.46 5.76
CA ASN A 85 2.14 -20.45 4.94
C ASN A 85 3.56 -19.95 4.60
N GLU A 86 4.52 -20.31 5.44
CA GLU A 86 5.89 -19.79 5.39
C GLU A 86 6.58 -20.01 4.04
N GLU A 87 6.42 -21.19 3.43
CA GLU A 87 7.07 -21.51 2.16
C GLU A 87 6.57 -20.59 1.03
N VAL A 88 5.25 -20.43 0.92
CA VAL A 88 4.62 -19.58 -0.08
C VAL A 88 4.94 -18.10 0.17
N PHE A 89 4.84 -17.66 1.44
CA PHE A 89 5.16 -16.29 1.83
C PHE A 89 6.60 -15.91 1.46
N ARG A 90 7.57 -16.77 1.81
CA ARG A 90 8.99 -16.54 1.49
C ARG A 90 9.26 -16.60 0.00
N ALA A 91 8.60 -17.50 -0.73
CA ALA A 91 8.72 -17.57 -2.19
C ALA A 91 8.23 -16.28 -2.85
N PHE A 92 7.08 -15.76 -2.42
CA PHE A 92 6.54 -14.49 -2.91
C PHE A 92 7.44 -13.30 -2.56
N CYS A 93 8.04 -13.28 -1.36
CA CYS A 93 9.02 -12.26 -0.98
C CYS A 93 10.25 -12.28 -1.90
N ARG A 94 10.84 -13.46 -2.14
CA ARG A 94 12.01 -13.60 -3.03
C ARG A 94 11.69 -13.15 -4.46
N ASP A 95 10.56 -13.59 -5.00
CA ASP A 95 10.11 -13.17 -6.33
C ASP A 95 9.89 -11.66 -6.41
N THR A 96 9.27 -11.06 -5.38
CA THR A 96 9.11 -9.61 -5.30
C THR A 96 10.46 -8.89 -5.29
N ILE A 97 11.43 -9.37 -4.51
CA ILE A 97 12.79 -8.80 -4.47
C ILE A 97 13.45 -8.90 -5.85
N ASN A 98 13.38 -10.06 -6.50
CA ASN A 98 13.97 -10.27 -7.82
C ASN A 98 13.40 -9.33 -8.88
N ARG A 99 12.07 -9.09 -8.88
CA ARG A 99 11.41 -8.12 -9.78
C ARG A 99 11.84 -6.66 -9.57
N HIS A 100 12.48 -6.37 -8.44
CA HIS A 100 12.98 -5.04 -8.08
C HIS A 100 14.51 -4.94 -8.07
N ALA A 101 15.24 -6.05 -8.25
CA ALA A 101 16.69 -6.11 -8.12
C ALA A 101 17.42 -5.14 -9.06
N THR A 102 16.91 -4.94 -10.28
CA THR A 102 17.52 -4.05 -11.29
C THR A 102 17.23 -2.57 -11.08
N ARG A 103 16.41 -2.21 -10.08
CA ARG A 103 15.97 -0.82 -9.86
C ARG A 103 16.89 0.00 -8.97
N GLY A 104 17.96 -0.62 -8.44
CA GLY A 104 18.92 0.04 -7.56
C GLY A 104 18.29 0.57 -6.26
N LEU A 105 17.26 -0.11 -5.76
CA LEU A 105 16.62 0.26 -4.49
C LEU A 105 17.62 0.12 -3.35
N ASP A 106 17.64 1.10 -2.45
CA ASP A 106 18.34 0.96 -1.18
C ASP A 106 17.71 -0.22 -0.41
N PRO A 107 18.49 -1.23 0.02
CA PRO A 107 17.97 -2.37 0.78
C PRO A 107 17.18 -1.98 2.04
N ALA A 108 17.48 -0.82 2.64
CA ALA A 108 16.73 -0.30 3.79
C ALA A 108 15.24 -0.04 3.45
N LEU A 109 14.93 0.23 2.18
CA LEU A 109 13.56 0.43 1.69
C LEU A 109 12.75 -0.86 1.69
N TRP A 110 13.32 -2.06 1.80
CA TRP A 110 12.49 -3.27 1.94
C TRP A 110 11.66 -3.29 3.24
N LYS A 111 11.97 -2.41 4.19
CA LYS A 111 11.11 -2.11 5.34
C LYS A 111 9.86 -1.28 4.95
N VAL A 112 9.57 -1.05 3.67
CA VAL A 112 8.38 -0.37 3.09
C VAL A 112 7.04 -0.90 3.62
N LEU A 113 6.98 -2.13 4.16
CA LEU A 113 5.78 -2.60 4.89
C LEU A 113 5.37 -1.60 6.00
N LEU A 114 6.34 -0.94 6.65
CA LEU A 114 6.09 0.13 7.63
C LEU A 114 5.42 1.35 6.98
N LEU A 115 5.78 1.71 5.75
CA LEU A 115 5.17 2.82 5.03
C LEU A 115 3.71 2.50 4.65
N PHE A 116 3.42 1.24 4.32
CA PHE A 116 2.04 0.79 4.10
C PHE A 116 1.22 0.80 5.40
N LEU A 117 1.81 0.43 6.54
CA LEU A 117 1.16 0.57 7.86
C LEU A 117 0.85 2.02 8.23
N LEU A 118 1.76 2.96 7.91
CA LEU A 118 1.52 4.40 8.10
C LEU A 118 0.36 4.88 7.21
N PHE A 119 0.31 4.45 5.95
CA PHE A 119 -0.81 4.74 5.05
C PHE A 119 -2.14 4.20 5.58
N LEU A 120 -2.21 2.93 6.00
CA LEU A 120 -3.42 2.36 6.60
C LEU A 120 -3.87 3.14 7.84
N SER A 121 -2.91 3.55 8.68
CA SER A 121 -3.20 4.38 9.85
C SER A 121 -3.79 5.73 9.45
N SER A 122 -3.27 6.38 8.40
CA SER A 122 -3.83 7.63 7.88
C SER A 122 -5.26 7.49 7.35
N ILE A 123 -5.60 6.37 6.69
CA ILE A 123 -6.96 6.08 6.24
C ILE A 123 -7.89 5.89 7.44
N ILE A 124 -7.47 5.09 8.43
CA ILE A 124 -8.26 4.80 9.63
C ILE A 124 -8.54 6.08 10.40
N VAL A 125 -7.53 6.92 10.66
CA VAL A 125 -7.71 8.21 11.36
C VAL A 125 -8.66 9.13 10.59
N SER A 126 -8.50 9.25 9.27
CA SER A 126 -9.39 10.07 8.43
C SER A 126 -10.84 9.57 8.47
N SER A 127 -11.04 8.25 8.48
CA SER A 127 -12.37 7.62 8.59
C SER A 127 -13.01 7.90 9.95
N GLN A 128 -12.25 7.80 11.05
CA GLN A 128 -12.74 8.08 12.41
C GLN A 128 -13.14 9.55 12.58
N LEU A 129 -12.31 10.50 12.10
CA LEU A 129 -12.63 11.93 12.09
C LEU A 129 -13.90 12.22 11.29
N GLY A 130 -14.06 11.59 10.12
CA GLY A 130 -15.28 11.71 9.32
C GLY A 130 -16.54 11.21 10.04
N GLN A 131 -16.43 10.18 10.89
CA GLN A 131 -17.55 9.69 11.70
C GLN A 131 -17.81 10.53 12.97
N GLN A 132 -16.79 11.15 13.57
CA GLN A 132 -16.99 12.08 14.68
C GLN A 132 -17.72 13.34 14.22
N ASN A 133 -17.30 13.95 13.12
CA ASN A 133 -17.93 15.16 12.58
C ASN A 133 -19.41 14.94 12.19
N LYS A 134 -19.80 13.73 11.77
CA LYS A 134 -21.21 13.40 11.49
C LYS A 134 -22.05 13.30 12.76
N ARG A 135 -21.49 12.74 13.84
CA ARG A 135 -22.19 12.59 15.14
C ARG A 135 -22.34 13.91 15.89
N GLU A 136 -21.49 14.90 15.62
CA GLU A 136 -21.60 16.25 16.19
C GLU A 136 -22.62 17.14 15.44
N GLN A 137 -23.14 16.67 14.30
CA GLN A 137 -24.13 17.37 13.47
C GLN A 137 -25.55 16.77 13.57
N GLU A 138 -25.73 15.73 14.40
CA GLU A 138 -27.01 15.09 14.76
C GLU A 138 -27.39 15.42 16.20
#